data_AF-A0A0B6Y9L4-F1
#
_entry.id   AF-A0A0B6Y9L4-F1
#
_cell.length_a   1.000
_cell.length_b   1.000
_cell.length_c   1.000
_cell.angle_alpha   90.00
_cell.angle_beta   90.00
_cell.angle_gamma   90.00
#
_symmetry.space_group_name_H-M   'P 1'
#
loop_
_entity.id
_entity.type
_entity.pdbx_description
1 polymer ?
#
loop_
_entity_poly.entity_id
_entity_poly.type
_entity_poly.pdbx_seq_one_letter_code
_entity_poly.pdbx_strand_id
1 'polypeptide(L)'
;PASSLVAKNRKNAWIQLAGHPGSFAPAGPNTIWKKRISKENYEVIAYTALNEYPQSQNIMPAFSREVEFNGEYFIEMEDLLHYFSDPSIMDIKMG
;
A
#
# COMPACT_ATOMS: atom_id res chain seq x y z
N PRO A 1 6.21 3.22 10.73
CA PRO A 1 7.08 2.24 10.06
C PRO A 1 7.03 0.92 10.82
N ALA A 2 7.01 -0.21 10.13
CA ALA A 2 7.08 -1.51 10.79
C ALA A 2 8.35 -1.60 11.66
N SER A 3 8.28 -2.38 12.74
CA SER A 3 9.45 -2.63 13.57
C SER A 3 10.58 -3.25 12.73
N SER A 4 11.83 -3.03 13.13
CA SER A 4 13.01 -3.56 12.45
C SER A 4 12.99 -5.09 12.31
N LEU A 5 12.21 -5.80 13.13
CA LEU A 5 11.99 -7.24 13.07
C LEU A 5 11.07 -7.64 11.89
N VAL A 6 10.02 -6.86 11.62
CA VAL A 6 9.10 -7.10 10.50
C VAL A 6 9.81 -6.84 9.17
N ALA A 7 10.64 -5.80 9.11
CA ALA A 7 11.45 -5.50 7.92
C ALA A 7 12.48 -6.59 7.59
N LYS A 8 13.10 -7.21 8.61
CA LYS A 8 14.10 -8.29 8.43
C LYS A 8 13.51 -9.60 7.92
N ASN A 9 12.24 -9.87 8.21
CA ASN A 9 11.58 -11.12 7.81
C ASN A 9 10.89 -11.04 6.43
N ARG A 10 10.93 -9.88 5.76
CA ARG A 10 10.42 -9.76 4.39
C ARG A 10 11.36 -10.48 3.43
N LYS A 11 10.86 -11.54 2.80
CA LYS A 11 11.61 -12.37 1.85
C LYS A 11 11.77 -11.73 0.47
N ASN A 12 10.98 -10.70 0.17
CA ASN A 12 10.88 -10.13 -1.16
C ASN A 12 11.61 -8.80 -1.26
N ALA A 13 12.41 -8.64 -2.31
CA ALA A 13 12.96 -7.35 -2.68
C ALA A 13 11.78 -6.39 -2.94
N TRP A 14 11.73 -5.30 -2.18
CA TRP A 14 10.72 -4.27 -2.37
C TRP A 14 10.94 -3.62 -3.74
N ILE A 15 9.95 -3.70 -4.63
CA ILE A 15 10.04 -3.13 -5.99
C ILE A 15 8.93 -2.10 -6.16
N GLN A 16 9.33 -0.89 -6.55
CA GLN A 16 8.42 0.19 -6.94
C GLN A 16 8.67 0.50 -8.42
N LEU A 17 7.68 0.22 -9.27
CA LEU A 17 7.78 0.46 -10.71
C LEU A 17 7.45 1.91 -11.11
N ALA A 18 6.53 2.55 -10.38
CA ALA A 18 6.04 3.89 -10.66
C ALA A 18 5.86 4.73 -9.39
N GLY A 19 5.62 6.04 -9.58
CA GLY A 19 5.47 7.01 -8.50
C GLY A 19 6.81 7.50 -7.94
N HIS A 20 6.77 8.35 -6.92
CA HIS A 20 7.98 8.94 -6.34
C HIS A 20 8.72 7.94 -5.43
N PRO A 21 10.06 7.82 -5.55
CA PRO A 21 10.85 7.01 -4.62
C PRO A 21 10.57 7.39 -3.15
N GLY A 22 10.51 6.40 -2.27
CA GLY A 22 10.26 6.62 -0.84
C GLY A 22 8.79 6.89 -0.48
N SER A 23 7.86 6.71 -1.42
CA SER A 23 6.43 6.86 -1.13
C SER A 23 5.83 5.68 -0.36
N PHE A 24 6.58 4.60 -0.16
CA PHE A 24 6.10 3.41 0.53
C PHE A 24 7.01 2.95 1.65
N ALA A 25 6.42 2.38 2.69
CA ALA A 25 7.13 1.78 3.80
C ALA A 25 6.43 0.49 4.27
N PRO A 26 7.16 -0.49 4.82
CA PRO A 26 6.56 -1.59 5.57
C PRO A 26 5.68 -1.10 6.72
N ALA A 27 4.54 -1.74 6.95
CA ALA A 27 3.62 -1.42 8.05
C ALA A 27 3.44 -2.61 9.01
N GLY A 28 2.85 -3.70 8.52
CA GLY A 28 2.62 -4.95 9.23
C GLY A 28 3.12 -6.16 8.44
N PRO A 29 2.76 -7.39 8.86
CA PRO A 29 3.21 -8.62 8.19
C PRO A 29 2.84 -8.68 6.70
N ASN A 30 1.60 -8.32 6.36
CA ASN A 30 1.03 -8.31 5.01
C ASN A 30 0.51 -6.93 4.60
N THR A 31 0.98 -5.86 5.26
CA THR A 31 0.54 -4.48 4.97
C THR A 31 1.71 -3.53 4.75
N ILE A 32 1.42 -2.45 4.04
CA ILE A 32 2.33 -1.37 3.67
C ILE A 32 1.68 -0.03 3.98
N TRP A 33 2.51 0.97 4.24
CA TRP A 33 2.10 2.36 4.24
C TRP A 33 2.43 2.97 2.89
N LYS A 34 1.45 3.63 2.29
CA LYS A 34 1.62 4.52 1.14
C LYS A 34 1.48 5.96 1.61
N LYS A 35 2.51 6.78 1.40
CA LYS A 35 2.51 8.20 1.75
C LYS A 35 1.51 8.95 0.88
N ARG A 36 0.71 9.82 1.50
CA ARG A 36 -0.17 10.74 0.78
C ARG A 36 0.67 11.87 0.17
N ILE A 37 0.48 12.09 -1.13
CA ILE A 37 1.21 13.12 -1.90
C ILE A 37 0.49 14.47 -1.82
N SER A 38 -0.83 14.46 -1.65
CA SER A 38 -1.69 15.64 -1.59
C SER A 38 -2.37 15.80 -0.22
N LYS A 39 -2.70 17.04 0.14
CA LYS A 39 -3.57 17.34 1.28
C LYS A 39 -4.99 16.81 1.08
N GLU A 40 -5.43 16.75 -0.17
CA GLU A 40 -6.68 16.15 -0.58
C GLU A 40 -6.57 14.63 -0.44
N ASN A 41 -7.58 13.98 0.15
CA ASN A 41 -7.59 12.56 0.47
C ASN A 41 -8.33 11.72 -0.60
N TYR A 42 -8.21 12.07 -1.88
CA TYR A 42 -8.94 11.41 -2.97
C TYR A 42 -8.77 9.90 -3.00
N GLU A 43 -7.56 9.40 -2.74
CA GLU A 43 -7.30 7.96 -2.70
C GLU A 43 -8.07 7.28 -1.56
N VAL A 44 -8.13 7.91 -0.38
CA VAL A 44 -8.91 7.38 0.75
C VAL A 44 -10.40 7.42 0.46
N ILE A 45 -10.90 8.51 -0.14
CA ILE A 45 -12.30 8.63 -0.56
C ILE A 45 -12.63 7.50 -1.53
N ALA A 46 -11.76 7.23 -2.51
CA ALA A 46 -11.95 6.15 -3.48
C ALA A 46 -11.97 4.78 -2.80
N TYR A 47 -11.01 4.47 -1.92
CA TYR A 47 -10.99 3.20 -1.16
C TYR A 47 -12.26 3.04 -0.32
N THR A 48 -12.67 4.10 0.37
CA THR A 48 -13.87 4.09 1.23
C THR A 48 -15.12 3.84 0.40
N ALA A 49 -15.30 4.56 -0.70
CA ALA A 49 -16.45 4.40 -1.59
C ALA A 49 -16.47 3.03 -2.26
N LEU A 50 -15.31 2.50 -2.69
CA LEU A 50 -15.22 1.19 -3.33
C LEU A 50 -15.48 0.05 -2.35
N ASN A 51 -15.08 0.18 -1.08
CA ASN A 51 -15.33 -0.84 -0.05
C ASN A 51 -16.82 -1.10 0.20
N GLU A 52 -17.70 -0.15 -0.13
CA GLU A 52 -19.17 -0.33 -0.06
C GLU A 52 -19.70 -1.32 -1.12
N TYR A 53 -18.90 -1.65 -2.14
CA TYR A 53 -19.27 -2.58 -3.21
C TYR A 53 -18.56 -3.94 -3.01
N PRO A 54 -19.28 -5.03 -2.68
CA PRO A 54 -18.66 -6.34 -2.44
C PRO A 54 -17.80 -6.85 -3.61
N GLN A 55 -18.14 -6.47 -4.84
CA GLN A 55 -17.39 -6.87 -6.04
C GLN A 55 -15.99 -6.23 -6.11
N SER A 56 -15.78 -5.07 -5.48
CA SER A 56 -14.50 -4.37 -5.52
C SER A 56 -13.41 -5.11 -4.73
N GLN A 57 -13.80 -5.83 -3.67
CA GLN A 57 -12.90 -6.50 -2.74
C GLN A 57 -11.97 -7.53 -3.40
N ASN A 58 -12.35 -8.06 -4.57
CA ASN A 58 -11.55 -9.04 -5.32
C ASN A 58 -10.63 -8.41 -6.38
N ILE A 59 -10.73 -7.10 -6.62
CA ILE A 59 -10.02 -6.41 -7.73
C ILE A 59 -9.15 -5.25 -7.26
N MET A 60 -9.13 -4.96 -5.95
CA MET A 60 -8.34 -3.89 -5.36
C MET A 60 -7.63 -4.39 -4.10
N PRO A 61 -6.49 -3.79 -3.71
CA PRO A 61 -5.85 -4.10 -2.44
C PRO A 61 -6.77 -3.75 -1.26
N ALA A 62 -6.74 -4.57 -0.20
CA ALA A 62 -7.49 -4.24 1.00
C ALA A 62 -6.99 -2.94 1.65
N PHE A 63 -7.90 -1.98 1.83
CA PHE A 63 -7.65 -0.76 2.59
C PHE A 63 -7.88 -1.01 4.09
N SER A 64 -6.88 -0.70 4.93
CA SER A 64 -7.00 -0.87 6.38
C SER A 64 -7.43 0.41 7.08
N ARG A 65 -6.67 1.51 6.90
CA ARG A 65 -6.91 2.80 7.60
C ARG A 65 -6.04 3.93 7.06
N GLU A 66 -6.41 5.16 7.39
CA GLU A 66 -5.47 6.30 7.39
C GLU A 66 -4.56 6.24 8.62
N VAL A 67 -3.32 6.71 8.45
CA VAL A 67 -2.30 6.79 9.50
C VAL A 67 -1.64 8.15 9.47
N GLU A 68 -1.60 8.82 10.62
CA GLU A 68 -0.73 9.98 10.84
C GLU A 68 0.55 9.52 11.55
N PHE A 69 1.70 9.90 11.02
CA PHE A 69 3.00 9.58 11.61
C PHE A 69 4.00 10.72 11.34
N ASN A 70 4.60 11.27 12.39
CA ASN A 70 5.56 12.38 12.32
C ASN A 70 5.05 13.60 11.52
N GLY A 71 3.76 13.94 11.64
CA GLY A 71 3.15 15.05 10.92
C GLY A 71 2.91 14.80 9.44
N GLU A 72 3.14 13.57 8.96
CA GLU A 72 2.82 13.14 7.60
C GLU A 72 1.65 12.14 7.62
N TYR A 73 0.93 12.06 6.50
CA TYR A 73 -0.22 11.18 6.35
C TYR A 73 0.10 10.02 5.40
N PHE A 74 -0.39 8.84 5.78
CA PHE A 74 -0.21 7.59 5.06
C PHE A 74 -1.53 6.83 4.98
N ILE A 75 -1.58 5.89 4.05
CA ILE A 75 -2.63 4.89 3.94
C ILE A 75 -2.00 3.54 4.26
N GLU A 76 -2.55 2.82 5.24
CA GLU A 76 -2.22 1.43 5.45
C GLU A 76 -3.09 0.54 4.57
N MET A 77 -2.44 -0.29 3.75
CA MET A 77 -3.09 -1.15 2.77
C MET A 77 -2.34 -2.47 2.61
N GLU A 78 -2.97 -3.46 1.96
CA GLU A 78 -2.37 -4.76 1.69
C GLU A 78 -1.09 -4.69 0.85
N ASP A 79 -0.10 -5.50 1.24
CA ASP A 79 1.06 -5.82 0.43
C ASP A 79 0.74 -6.95 -0.54
N LEU A 80 0.40 -6.62 -1.78
CA LEU A 80 0.10 -7.63 -2.81
C LEU A 80 1.29 -8.56 -3.11
N LEU A 81 2.52 -8.13 -2.82
CA LEU A 81 3.71 -8.95 -3.06
C LEU A 81 3.98 -9.94 -1.94
N HIS A 82 3.30 -9.82 -0.79
CA HIS A 82 3.52 -10.68 0.38
C HIS A 82 3.38 -12.18 0.06
N TYR A 83 2.48 -12.53 -0.86
CA TYR A 83 2.12 -13.92 -1.16
C TYR A 83 2.96 -14.56 -2.26
N PHE A 84 3.91 -13.83 -2.84
CA PHE A 84 4.74 -14.31 -3.95
C PHE A 84 6.17 -14.58 -3.49
N SER A 85 6.87 -15.45 -4.20
CA SER A 85 8.33 -15.64 -4.09
C SER A 85 8.92 -15.33 -5.47
N ASP A 86 9.87 -14.39 -5.52
CA ASP A 86 10.48 -13.90 -6.77
C ASP A 86 9.46 -13.40 -7.82
N PRO A 87 8.62 -12.39 -7.49
CA PRO A 87 7.57 -11.93 -8.39
C PRO A 87 8.10 -11.15 -9.59
N SER A 88 7.52 -11.41 -10.77
CA SER A 88 7.58 -10.48 -11.91
C SER A 88 6.39 -9.52 -11.85
N ILE A 89 6.64 -8.22 -12.01
CA ILE A 89 5.63 -7.18 -11.85
C ILE A 89 5.56 -6.33 -13.12
N MET A 90 4.34 -5.97 -13.52
CA MET A 90 4.07 -5.02 -14.59
C MET A 90 3.02 -4.02 -14.11
N ASP A 91 3.28 -2.73 -14.37
CA ASP A 91 2.35 -1.63 -14.06
C ASP A 91 1.80 -1.11 -15.39
N ILE A 92 0.47 -1.20 -15.57
CA ILE A 92 -0.24 -0.68 -16.73
C ILE A 92 -1.15 0.45 -16.25
N LYS A 93 -0.84 1.67 -16.70
CA LYS A 93 -1.72 2.82 -16.47
C LYS A 93 -2.97 2.70 -17.34
N MET A 94 -4.12 2.63 -16.68
CA MET A 94 -5.43 2.61 -17.35
C MET A 94 -5.87 4.04 -17.67
N GLY A 95 -6.36 4.26 -18.89
CA GLY A 95 -6.81 5.55 -19.41
C GLY A 95 -7.20 5.45 -20.86
#